data_AF-A0A7X5XYF5-F1
#
_entry.id   AF-A0A7X5XYF5-F1
#
_cell.length_a   1.000
_cell.length_b   1.000
_cell.length_c   1.000
_cell.angle_alpha   90.00
_cell.angle_beta   90.00
_cell.angle_gamma   90.00
#
_symmetry.space_group_name_H-M   'P 1'
#
loop_
_entity.id
_entity.type
_entity.pdbx_description
1 polymer ?
#
loop_
_entity_poly.entity_id
_entity_poly.type
_entity_poly.pdbx_seq_one_letter_code
_entity_poly.pdbx_strand_id
1 'polypeptide(L)'
;MVLNVLVILMVREASLRSLLAARLALSGIDVVSMEQVDAGRIARLGGAAPVLVADAAATEDHPGGLAALAADPLWHRLIILGGDEAVTAPHLHHVTAEEPATAIAALLRDGGAVH
;
A
#
# COMPACT_ATOMS: atom_id res chain seq x y z
N MET A 1 2.44 11.83 18.45
CA MET A 1 3.27 11.93 17.24
C MET A 1 2.44 11.38 16.10
N VAL A 2 2.06 12.21 15.12
CA VAL A 2 1.36 11.71 13.93
C VAL A 2 2.41 10.94 13.13
N LEU A 3 2.32 9.61 13.13
CA LEU A 3 3.10 8.82 12.17
C LEU A 3 2.70 9.34 10.79
N ASN A 4 3.64 9.93 10.07
CA ASN A 4 3.43 10.40 8.71
C ASN A 4 3.44 9.14 7.82
N VAL A 5 2.28 8.49 7.75
CA VAL A 5 2.09 7.27 6.96
C VAL A 5 1.99 7.70 5.50
N LEU A 6 2.96 7.24 4.70
CA LEU A 6 3.00 7.46 3.28
C LEU A 6 2.46 6.21 2.58
N VAL A 7 1.38 6.35 1.83
CA VAL A 7 0.81 5.25 1.05
C VAL A 7 1.25 5.38 -0.40
N ILE A 8 1.93 4.36 -0.92
CA ILE A 8 2.33 4.25 -2.32
C ILE A 8 1.29 3.40 -3.04
N LEU A 9 0.64 3.93 -4.07
CA LEU A 9 -0.31 3.19 -4.91
C LEU A 9 0.35 2.65 -6.17
N MET A 10 0.39 1.33 -6.30
CA MET A 10 0.76 0.58 -7.50
C MET A 10 -0.48 -0.10 -8.08
N VAL A 11 -1.39 0.70 -8.63
CA VAL A 11 -2.66 0.21 -9.17
C VAL A 11 -2.72 0.48 -10.67
N ARG A 12 -2.91 -0.58 -11.46
CA ARG A 12 -2.98 -0.51 -12.92
C ARG A 12 -4.23 0.22 -13.39
N GLU A 13 -5.34 0.05 -12.68
CA GLU A 13 -6.59 0.73 -13.00
C GLU A 13 -6.58 2.19 -12.52
N ALA A 14 -6.54 3.14 -13.46
CA ALA A 14 -6.49 4.58 -13.15
C ALA A 14 -7.70 5.07 -12.34
N SER A 15 -8.88 4.50 -12.58
CA SER A 15 -10.11 4.80 -11.84
C SER A 15 -10.00 4.39 -10.38
N LEU A 16 -9.56 3.15 -10.11
CA LEU A 16 -9.34 2.64 -8.76
C LEU A 16 -8.24 3.42 -8.04
N ARG A 17 -7.12 3.71 -8.72
CA ARG A 17 -6.03 4.54 -8.18
C ARG A 17 -6.53 5.91 -7.73
N SER A 18 -7.34 6.58 -8.57
CA SER A 18 -7.88 7.91 -8.25
C SER A 18 -8.88 7.85 -7.10
N LEU A 19 -9.74 6.83 -7.07
CA LEU A 19 -10.69 6.61 -5.98
C LEU A 19 -9.97 6.38 -4.64
N LEU A 20 -8.97 5.49 -4.63
CA LEU A 20 -8.15 5.21 -3.46
C LEU A 20 -7.45 6.48 -2.99
N ALA A 21 -6.76 7.18 -3.89
CA ALA A 21 -6.06 8.42 -3.55
C ALA A 21 -7.00 9.47 -2.95
N ALA A 22 -8.16 9.69 -3.56
CA ALA A 22 -9.15 10.64 -3.05
C ALA A 22 -9.68 10.23 -1.66
N ARG A 23 -10.06 8.97 -1.48
CA ARG A 23 -10.67 8.47 -0.24
C ARG A 23 -9.66 8.43 0.91
N LEU A 24 -8.42 8.05 0.64
CA LEU A 24 -7.33 8.05 1.61
C LEU A 24 -6.90 9.48 1.96
N ALA A 25 -6.84 10.40 0.99
CA ALA A 25 -6.62 11.82 1.24
C ALA A 25 -7.74 12.43 2.11
N LEU A 26 -9.01 12.06 1.88
CA LEU A 26 -10.12 12.44 2.74
C LEU A 26 -9.99 11.89 4.17
N SER A 27 -9.28 10.77 4.34
CA SER A 27 -8.94 10.23 5.66
C SER A 27 -7.70 10.88 6.29
N GLY A 28 -7.08 11.86 5.61
CA GLY A 28 -5.88 12.56 6.06
C GLY A 28 -4.58 11.76 5.89
N ILE A 29 -4.58 10.75 5.03
CA ILE A 29 -3.41 9.91 4.73
C ILE A 29 -2.70 10.46 3.49
N ASP A 30 -1.38 10.55 3.54
CA ASP A 30 -0.58 11.01 2.41
C ASP A 30 -0.46 9.88 1.39
N VAL A 31 -0.88 10.14 0.15
CA VAL A 31 -0.93 9.12 -0.91
C VAL A 31 -0.14 9.58 -2.11
N VAL A 32 0.72 8.71 -2.61
CA VAL A 32 1.53 8.96 -3.80
C VAL A 32 1.46 7.76 -4.74
N SER A 33 1.42 8.00 -6.05
CA SER A 33 1.43 6.92 -7.03
C SER A 33 2.86 6.39 -7.26
N MET A 34 3.01 5.09 -7.52
CA MET A 34 4.33 4.49 -7.77
C MET A 34 5.02 5.10 -9.01
N GLU A 35 4.27 5.52 -10.03
CA GLU A 35 4.82 6.28 -11.17
C GLU A 35 5.54 7.58 -10.76
N GLN A 36 5.22 8.12 -9.58
CA GLN A 36 5.78 9.36 -9.06
C GLN A 36 6.78 9.13 -7.91
N VAL A 37 6.99 7.87 -7.51
CA VAL A 37 7.81 7.49 -6.35
C VAL A 37 8.94 6.58 -6.77
N ASP A 38 10.16 7.12 -6.71
CA ASP A 38 11.38 6.35 -6.76
C ASP A 38 11.72 5.72 -5.39
N ALA A 39 12.29 4.52 -5.40
CA ALA A 39 12.85 3.87 -4.22
C ALA A 39 13.83 4.77 -3.44
N GLY A 40 14.59 5.61 -4.17
CA GLY A 40 15.48 6.60 -3.57
C GLY A 40 14.76 7.76 -2.86
N ARG A 41 13.51 8.07 -3.25
CA ARG A 41 12.67 9.05 -2.55
C ARG A 41 12.10 8.45 -1.27
N ILE A 42 11.66 7.19 -1.30
CA ILE A 42 11.18 6.46 -0.11
C ILE A 42 12.28 6.35 0.94
N ALA A 43 13.50 5.95 0.54
CA ALA A 43 14.63 5.86 1.44
C ALA A 43 15.04 7.21 2.07
N ARG A 44 14.87 8.32 1.34
CA ARG A 44 15.12 9.68 1.85
C ARG A 44 14.04 10.19 2.80
N LEU A 45 12.85 9.58 2.79
CA LEU A 45 11.76 9.96 3.69
C LEU A 45 11.98 9.50 5.13
N GLY A 46 13.00 8.65 5.41
CA GLY A 46 13.76 8.48 6.67
C GLY A 46 13.02 8.27 8.00
N GLY A 47 11.70 8.33 8.00
CA GLY A 47 10.83 8.40 9.17
C GLY A 47 9.33 8.35 8.82
N ALA A 48 8.96 8.40 7.54
CA ALA A 48 7.65 7.93 7.09
C ALA A 48 7.62 6.40 7.14
N ALA A 49 6.52 5.80 7.58
CA ALA A 49 6.29 4.36 7.47
C ALA A 49 5.62 4.10 6.11
N PRO A 50 6.37 3.73 5.05
CA PRO A 50 5.80 3.59 3.73
C PRO A 50 4.94 2.33 3.65
N VAL A 51 3.75 2.48 3.10
CA VAL A 51 2.81 1.39 2.88
C VAL A 51 2.58 1.26 1.38
N LEU A 52 2.93 0.12 0.80
CA LEU A 52 2.64 -0.15 -0.59
C LEU A 52 1.24 -0.76 -0.71
N VAL A 53 0.40 -0.19 -1.55
CA VAL A 53 -0.88 -0.76 -1.97
C VAL A 53 -0.76 -1.12 -3.43
N ALA A 54 -0.81 -2.41 -3.76
CA ALA A 54 -0.77 -2.89 -5.14
C ALA A 54 -2.04 -3.67 -5.47
N ASP A 55 -2.48 -3.69 -6.73
CA ASP A 55 -3.53 -4.60 -7.17
C ASP A 55 -2.96 -5.91 -7.72
N ALA A 56 -3.75 -6.98 -7.71
CA ALA A 56 -3.34 -8.28 -8.21
C ALA A 56 -2.70 -8.21 -9.61
N ALA A 57 -3.32 -7.51 -10.55
CA ALA A 57 -2.82 -7.41 -11.92
C ALA A 57 -1.51 -6.62 -12.00
N ALA A 58 -1.31 -5.60 -11.15
CA ALA A 58 -0.04 -4.89 -11.05
C ALA A 58 1.06 -5.76 -10.43
N THR A 59 0.72 -6.62 -9.46
CA THR A 59 1.69 -7.59 -8.90
C THR A 59 2.07 -8.67 -9.89
N GLU A 60 1.13 -9.14 -10.73
CA GLU A 60 1.40 -10.12 -11.79
C GLU A 60 2.31 -9.57 -12.89
N ASP A 61 2.19 -8.27 -13.19
CA ASP A 61 3.04 -7.58 -14.17
C ASP A 61 4.47 -7.32 -13.62
N HIS A 62 4.66 -7.36 -12.30
CA HIS A 62 5.95 -7.09 -11.68
C HIS A 62 6.91 -8.29 -11.80
N PRO A 63 8.17 -8.11 -12.24
CA PRO A 63 9.14 -9.20 -12.30
C PRO A 63 9.47 -9.72 -10.91
N GLY A 64 9.10 -10.97 -10.64
CA GLY A 64 9.20 -11.59 -9.30
C GLY A 64 7.91 -11.57 -8.49
N GLY A 65 6.84 -10.97 -9.02
CA GLY A 65 5.49 -11.04 -8.48
C GLY A 65 5.33 -10.39 -7.10
N LEU A 66 4.27 -10.81 -6.42
CA LEU A 66 3.99 -10.40 -5.05
C LEU A 66 5.12 -10.77 -4.07
N ALA A 67 5.78 -11.91 -4.27
CA ALA A 67 6.86 -12.38 -3.40
C ALA A 67 8.06 -11.44 -3.39
N ALA A 68 8.45 -10.89 -4.55
CA ALA A 68 9.54 -9.92 -4.64
C ALA A 68 9.20 -8.61 -3.92
N LEU A 69 7.96 -8.12 -4.07
CA LEU A 69 7.49 -6.92 -3.37
C LEU A 69 7.43 -7.15 -1.86
N ALA A 70 6.94 -8.32 -1.41
CA ALA A 70 6.86 -8.67 0.00
C ALA A 70 8.24 -8.87 0.65
N ALA A 71 9.22 -9.35 -0.11
CA ALA A 71 10.59 -9.52 0.33
C ALA A 71 11.37 -8.20 0.44
N ASP A 72 10.85 -7.12 -0.14
CA ASP A 72 11.52 -5.82 -0.15
C ASP A 72 11.43 -5.15 1.24
N PRO A 73 12.57 -4.91 1.93
CA PRO A 73 12.59 -4.34 3.27
C PRO A 73 12.27 -2.83 3.29
N LEU A 74 12.11 -2.19 2.13
CA LEU A 74 11.67 -0.79 2.06
C LEU A 74 10.25 -0.62 2.60
N TRP A 75 9.40 -1.64 2.49
CA TRP A 75 7.98 -1.53 2.82
C TRP A 75 7.73 -1.89 4.28
N HIS A 76 7.17 -0.95 5.03
CA HIS A 76 6.73 -1.23 6.40
C HIS A 76 5.44 -2.07 6.40
N ARG A 77 4.58 -1.86 5.39
CA ARG A 77 3.37 -2.65 5.20
C ARG A 77 3.07 -2.78 3.71
N LEU A 78 2.63 -3.96 3.30
CA LEU A 78 2.17 -4.26 1.96
C LEU A 78 0.68 -4.56 2.01
N ILE A 79 -0.08 -4.02 1.06
CA ILE A 79 -1.52 -4.26 0.95
C ILE A 79 -1.85 -4.61 -0.49
N ILE A 80 -2.45 -5.78 -0.70
CA ILE A 80 -2.79 -6.26 -2.04
C ILE A 80 -4.31 -6.22 -2.24
N LEU A 81 -4.72 -5.57 -3.33
CA LEU A 81 -6.12 -5.41 -3.72
C LEU A 81 -6.52 -6.54 -4.67
N GLY A 82 -7.38 -7.42 -4.17
CA GLY A 82 -7.76 -8.64 -4.89
C GLY A 82 -6.59 -9.59 -5.10
N GLY A 83 -6.84 -10.74 -5.73
CA GLY A 83 -5.80 -11.73 -6.04
C GLY A 83 -5.68 -12.85 -5.00
N ASP A 84 -4.83 -13.81 -5.34
CA ASP A 84 -4.69 -15.07 -4.62
C ASP A 84 -3.84 -14.93 -3.35
N GLU A 85 -4.28 -15.52 -2.23
CA GLU A 85 -3.59 -15.52 -0.92
C GLU A 85 -2.30 -16.36 -0.89
N ALA A 86 -1.82 -16.81 -2.05
CA ALA A 86 -0.63 -17.66 -2.20
C ALA A 86 0.64 -17.13 -1.49
N VAL A 87 0.78 -15.81 -1.34
CA VAL A 87 1.89 -15.21 -0.60
C VAL A 87 1.35 -14.51 0.64
N THR A 88 1.78 -14.96 1.81
CA THR A 88 1.44 -14.36 3.10
C THR A 88 2.72 -13.98 3.83
N ALA A 89 2.82 -12.72 4.25
CA ALA A 89 3.91 -12.19 5.07
C ALA A 89 3.32 -11.40 6.25
N PRO A 90 4.01 -11.30 7.39
CA PRO A 90 3.45 -10.64 8.59
C PRO A 90 3.12 -9.15 8.39
N HIS A 91 3.77 -8.50 7.43
CA HIS A 91 3.53 -7.11 7.03
C HIS A 91 2.65 -6.99 5.79
N LEU A 92 2.15 -8.09 5.24
CA LEU A 92 1.36 -8.15 4.02
C LEU A 92 -0.11 -8.45 4.36
N HIS A 93 -1.01 -7.64 3.80
CA HIS A 93 -2.46 -7.73 4.02
C HIS A 93 -3.20 -7.82 2.70
N HIS A 94 -4.12 -8.77 2.58
CA HIS A 94 -4.98 -8.87 1.40
C HIS A 94 -6.31 -8.20 1.69
N VAL A 95 -6.72 -7.31 0.78
CA VAL A 95 -7.98 -6.57 0.87
C VAL A 95 -8.81 -6.94 -0.35
N THR A 96 -9.85 -7.72 -0.11
CA THR A 96 -10.86 -8.15 -1.10
C THR A 96 -12.19 -7.41 -0.92
N ALA A 97 -12.22 -6.38 -0.06
CA ALA A 97 -13.43 -5.66 0.30
C ALA A 97 -14.03 -4.89 -0.89
N GLU A 98 -15.37 -4.76 -0.91
CA GLU A 98 -16.12 -3.93 -1.86
C GLU A 98 -15.66 -2.45 -1.83
N GLU A 99 -15.18 -1.99 -0.68
CA GLU A 99 -14.58 -0.66 -0.49
C GLU A 99 -13.12 -0.75 0.01
N PRO A 100 -12.16 -1.00 -0.90
CA PRO A 100 -10.77 -1.25 -0.52
C PRO A 100 -10.12 -0.04 0.18
N ALA A 101 -10.45 1.18 -0.24
CA ALA A 101 -9.91 2.39 0.38
C ALA A 101 -10.31 2.54 1.85
N THR A 102 -11.55 2.20 2.20
CA THR A 102 -12.07 2.27 3.56
C THR A 102 -11.40 1.23 4.43
N ALA A 103 -11.25 0.00 3.92
CA ALA A 103 -10.54 -1.07 4.60
C ALA A 103 -9.07 -0.72 4.84
N ILE A 104 -8.37 -0.17 3.83
CA ILE A 104 -6.99 0.32 3.97
C ILE A 104 -6.91 1.42 5.03
N ALA A 105 -7.77 2.45 4.95
CA ALA A 105 -7.76 3.54 5.93
C ALA A 105 -8.03 3.05 7.36
N ALA A 106 -8.93 2.07 7.52
CA ALA A 106 -9.19 1.42 8.80
C ALA A 106 -7.97 0.63 9.29
N LEU A 107 -7.33 -0.18 8.43
CA LEU A 107 -6.10 -0.94 8.76
C LEU A 107 -4.92 -0.03 9.13
N LEU A 108 -4.79 1.12 8.46
CA LEU A 108 -3.76 2.11 8.76
C LEU A 108 -4.03 2.84 10.07
N ARG A 109 -5.30 3.09 10.39
CA ARG A 109 -5.71 3.66 11.67
C ARG A 109 -5.55 2.67 12.82
N ASP A 110 -5.88 1.40 12.60
CA ASP A 110 -5.81 0.32 13.58
C ASP A 110 -4.36 -0.15 13.82
N GLY A 111 -3.50 -0.06 12.80
CA GLY A 111 -2.06 -0.31 12.93
C GLY A 111 -1.29 0.64 13.85
N GLY A 112 -1.95 1.67 14.40
CA GLY A 112 -1.45 2.51 15.49
C GLY A 112 -1.89 2.04 16.89
N ALA A 113 -2.80 1.06 16.98
CA ALA A 113 -3.20 0.43 18.23
C ALA A 113 -2.33 -0.81 18.46
N VAL A 114 -1.17 -0.59 19.08
CA VAL A 114 -0.50 -1.64 19.84
C VAL A 114 -1.45 -2.09 20.96
N HIS A 115 -1.77 -3.39 20.99
CA HIS A 115 -2.11 -4.09 22.22
C HIS A 115 -1.15 -5.26 22.37
#